data_AF-X0Y630-F1
#
_entry.id   AF-X0Y630-F1
#
_cell.length_a   1.000
_cell.length_b   1.000
_cell.length_c   1.000
_cell.angle_alpha   90.00
_cell.angle_beta   90.00
_cell.angle_gamma   90.00
#
_symmetry.space_group_name_H-M   'P 1'
#
loop_
_entity.id
_entity.type
_entity.pdbx_description
1 polymer ?
#
loop_
_entity_poly.entity_id
_entity_poly.type
_entity_poly.pdbx_seq_one_letter_code
_entity_poly.pdbx_strand_id
1 'polypeptide(L)'
;EHGYALLTSRTGGGYWESGSAGRGAGVVAVLTGDLSGIHHHTDSLGLQVFAAGRLWTEDVESRAVEGHPFSAPIQRAFNLTVLAHNTVMVDRQDQRRIDRPLVVTEFKELPSCRTVTMADRQGRVYDGVLMMRSIAVTPDYCLDLYQVRSDVERTYDWLVHPRSDGPARCDLDFSQAPPSGEGELSWAALRNVASAAVDAGGVTLSWTQDGVVFRLDVATGLAATVLRAEWPVASDWSEGGREMFAYRVRCR
;
A
#
# COMPACT_ATOMS: atom_id res chain seq x y z
N GLU A 1 0.30 -20.63 0.94
CA GLU A 1 0.96 -19.32 0.96
C GLU A 1 -0.02 -18.27 0.49
N HIS A 2 -0.60 -18.42 -0.70
CA HIS A 2 -1.43 -17.37 -1.31
C HIS A 2 -2.92 -17.37 -0.94
N GLY A 3 -3.38 -16.23 -0.43
CA GLY A 3 -4.75 -15.88 -0.10
C GLY A 3 -5.07 -14.47 -0.63
N TYR A 4 -5.52 -14.39 -1.88
CA TYR A 4 -5.90 -13.14 -2.51
C TYR A 4 -7.41 -13.05 -2.71
N ALA A 5 -7.95 -11.83 -2.61
CA ALA A 5 -9.25 -11.50 -3.18
C ALA A 5 -9.04 -10.55 -4.37
N LEU A 6 -9.58 -10.93 -5.53
CA LEU A 6 -9.60 -10.09 -6.72
C LEU A 6 -11.01 -9.51 -6.89
N LEU A 7 -11.07 -8.20 -7.07
CA LEU A 7 -12.29 -7.45 -7.32
C LEU A 7 -12.17 -6.72 -8.64
N THR A 8 -13.19 -6.79 -9.48
CA THR A 8 -13.23 -6.01 -10.72
C THR A 8 -14.60 -5.41 -10.97
N SER A 9 -14.62 -4.20 -11.57
CA SER A 9 -15.86 -3.56 -11.99
C SER A 9 -16.40 -4.08 -13.32
N ARG A 10 -15.70 -4.98 -14.01
CA ARG A 10 -16.16 -5.62 -15.24
C ARG A 10 -16.42 -7.10 -15.04
N THR A 11 -17.44 -7.60 -15.73
CA THR A 11 -17.72 -9.03 -15.85
C THR A 11 -17.06 -9.60 -17.10
N GLY A 12 -16.70 -10.88 -17.09
CA GLY A 12 -16.04 -11.57 -18.20
C GLY A 12 -14.51 -11.44 -18.21
N GLY A 13 -13.84 -12.03 -19.20
CA GLY A 13 -12.37 -12.20 -19.21
C GLY A 13 -11.54 -10.98 -19.61
N GLY A 14 -12.15 -9.96 -20.24
CA GLY A 14 -11.45 -8.75 -20.73
C GLY A 14 -11.32 -7.64 -19.68
N TYR A 15 -11.32 -7.96 -18.40
CA TYR A 15 -11.32 -6.98 -17.32
C TYR A 15 -10.00 -6.17 -17.23
N TRP A 16 -8.91 -6.70 -17.78
CA TRP A 16 -7.60 -6.05 -17.90
C TRP A 16 -7.43 -5.20 -19.16
N GLU A 17 -8.27 -5.39 -20.19
CA GLU A 17 -8.03 -4.83 -21.51
C GLU A 17 -8.47 -3.36 -21.58
N SER A 18 -7.56 -2.47 -21.99
CA SER A 18 -7.93 -1.15 -22.46
C SER A 18 -8.59 -1.26 -23.82
N GLY A 19 -9.83 -0.79 -23.96
CA GLY A 19 -10.46 -0.61 -25.26
C GLY A 19 -9.61 0.30 -26.16
N SER A 20 -9.86 0.27 -27.47
CA SER A 20 -9.08 0.97 -28.52
C SER A 20 -8.97 2.50 -28.38
N ALA A 21 -9.59 3.11 -27.36
CA ALA A 21 -9.53 4.54 -27.07
C ALA A 21 -9.21 4.85 -25.59
N GLY A 22 -8.63 3.91 -24.83
CA GLY A 22 -8.35 4.07 -23.40
C GLY A 22 -9.60 4.10 -22.49
N ARG A 23 -10.80 4.19 -23.07
CA ARG A 23 -12.09 4.02 -22.41
C ARG A 23 -12.49 2.54 -22.48
N GLY A 24 -12.76 1.96 -21.31
CA GLY A 24 -13.33 0.61 -21.19
C GLY A 24 -12.54 -0.40 -20.36
N ALA A 25 -11.32 -0.12 -19.90
CA ALA A 25 -10.68 -1.03 -18.94
C ALA A 25 -11.42 -0.97 -17.59
N GLY A 26 -11.61 -2.12 -16.94
CA GLY A 26 -12.20 -2.15 -15.61
C GLY A 26 -11.25 -1.55 -14.57
N VAL A 27 -11.82 -1.19 -13.42
CA VAL A 27 -11.03 -1.04 -12.19
C VAL A 27 -10.87 -2.43 -11.60
N VAL A 28 -9.65 -2.80 -11.24
CA VAL A 28 -9.32 -4.06 -10.59
C VAL A 28 -8.57 -3.76 -9.30
N ALA A 29 -8.96 -4.42 -8.22
CA ALA A 29 -8.28 -4.38 -6.94
C ALA A 29 -7.85 -5.80 -6.54
N VAL A 30 -6.61 -5.95 -6.11
CA VAL A 30 -6.06 -7.20 -5.57
C VAL A 30 -5.73 -6.97 -4.11
N LEU A 31 -6.44 -7.68 -3.23
CA LEU A 31 -6.32 -7.58 -1.77
C LEU A 31 -5.65 -8.84 -1.21
N THR A 32 -4.54 -8.67 -0.49
CA THR A 32 -3.74 -9.77 0.06
C THR A 32 -4.15 -10.15 1.48
N GLY A 33 -4.14 -11.44 1.79
CA GLY A 33 -4.40 -12.01 3.11
C GLY A 33 -3.60 -13.28 3.37
N ASP A 34 -2.42 -13.37 2.79
CA ASP A 34 -1.58 -14.57 2.73
C ASP A 34 -1.19 -15.13 4.09
N LEU A 35 -0.90 -16.43 4.13
CA LEU A 35 -0.23 -17.05 5.28
C LEU A 35 1.27 -16.95 5.12
N SER A 36 2.00 -16.85 6.22
CA SER A 36 3.45 -16.72 6.21
C SER A 36 4.15 -18.04 5.92
N GLY A 37 4.60 -18.20 4.67
CA GLY A 37 5.45 -19.27 4.17
C GLY A 37 6.93 -18.90 4.01
N ILE A 38 7.69 -19.67 3.23
CA ILE A 38 9.15 -19.46 3.07
C ILE A 38 9.46 -18.23 2.21
N HIS A 39 8.61 -17.94 1.24
CA HIS A 39 8.72 -16.79 0.33
C HIS A 39 7.78 -15.63 0.70
N HIS A 40 7.21 -15.66 1.92
CA HIS A 40 6.25 -14.64 2.31
C HIS A 40 6.88 -13.26 2.49
N HIS A 41 6.04 -12.27 2.28
CA HIS A 41 6.24 -10.91 2.71
C HIS A 41 5.32 -10.63 3.92
N THR A 42 5.54 -9.52 4.61
CA THR A 42 4.72 -9.06 5.73
C THR A 42 3.68 -8.03 5.27
N ASP A 43 2.83 -8.46 4.36
CA ASP A 43 1.99 -7.62 3.51
C ASP A 43 0.48 -7.88 3.67
N SER A 44 0.06 -8.43 4.82
CA SER A 44 -1.36 -8.70 5.06
C SER A 44 -2.18 -7.42 4.88
N LEU A 45 -3.34 -7.59 4.24
CA LEU A 45 -4.24 -6.52 3.79
C LEU A 45 -3.59 -5.54 2.80
N GLY A 46 -2.52 -5.91 2.10
CA GLY A 46 -1.93 -5.16 0.99
C GLY A 46 -2.90 -4.98 -0.18
N LEU A 47 -2.79 -3.86 -0.91
CA LEU A 47 -3.66 -3.53 -2.03
C LEU A 47 -2.88 -3.11 -3.27
N GLN A 48 -3.19 -3.75 -4.39
CA GLN A 48 -2.80 -3.27 -5.72
C GLN A 48 -4.04 -2.83 -6.48
N VAL A 49 -3.96 -1.69 -7.17
CA VAL A 49 -5.05 -1.12 -7.95
C VAL A 49 -4.64 -0.97 -9.40
N PHE A 50 -5.45 -1.52 -10.28
CA PHE A 50 -5.33 -1.38 -11.72
C PHE A 50 -6.55 -0.65 -12.28
N ALA A 51 -6.33 0.24 -13.23
CA ALA A 51 -7.40 0.93 -13.95
C ALA A 51 -6.86 1.44 -15.29
N ALA A 52 -7.74 1.61 -16.29
CA ALA A 52 -7.33 2.10 -17.61
C ALA A 52 -6.13 1.31 -18.23
N GLY A 53 -6.06 -0.01 -17.97
CA GLY A 53 -5.00 -0.89 -18.47
C GLY A 53 -3.62 -0.68 -17.81
N ARG A 54 -3.57 -0.04 -16.65
CA ARG A 54 -2.32 0.30 -15.92
C ARG A 54 -2.41 -0.16 -14.47
N LEU A 55 -1.27 -0.56 -13.90
CA LEU A 55 -1.08 -0.72 -12.46
C LEU A 55 -0.76 0.65 -11.88
N TRP A 56 -1.53 1.14 -10.91
CA TRP A 56 -1.36 2.47 -10.32
C TRP A 56 -0.70 2.45 -8.95
N THR A 57 -1.05 1.47 -8.12
CA THR A 57 -0.43 1.23 -6.81
C THR A 57 0.26 -0.13 -6.84
N GLU A 58 1.59 -0.12 -6.84
CA GLU A 58 2.40 -1.32 -7.07
C GLU A 58 2.78 -1.99 -5.75
N ASP A 59 2.86 -3.30 -5.78
CA ASP A 59 3.55 -4.08 -4.76
C ASP A 59 5.02 -4.19 -5.19
N VAL A 60 5.92 -3.52 -4.46
CA VAL A 60 7.25 -3.18 -4.98
C VAL A 60 8.32 -4.11 -4.42
N GLU A 61 9.34 -4.36 -5.23
CA GLU A 61 10.57 -4.99 -4.76
C GLU A 61 11.77 -4.27 -5.37
N SER A 62 12.78 -4.04 -4.54
CA SER A 62 14.10 -3.65 -5.01
C SER A 62 14.80 -4.84 -5.66
N ARG A 63 15.38 -4.61 -6.83
CA ARG A 63 16.22 -5.60 -7.51
C ARG A 63 17.54 -5.79 -6.74
N ALA A 64 17.82 -7.01 -6.31
CA ALA A 64 19.13 -7.35 -5.77
C ALA A 64 20.21 -7.27 -6.87
N VAL A 65 21.33 -6.59 -6.60
CA VAL A 65 22.50 -6.56 -7.50
C VAL A 65 23.50 -7.67 -7.19
N GLU A 66 23.39 -8.29 -6.02
CA GLU A 66 24.24 -9.38 -5.55
C GLU A 66 23.96 -10.70 -6.28
N GLY A 67 24.95 -11.57 -6.39
CA GLY A 67 24.83 -12.85 -7.10
C GLY A 67 23.87 -13.88 -6.46
N HIS A 68 23.37 -13.64 -5.24
CA HIS A 68 22.44 -14.52 -4.52
C HIS A 68 21.17 -13.72 -4.13
N PRO A 69 20.27 -13.45 -5.08
CA PRO A 69 19.21 -12.45 -4.94
C PRO A 69 18.20 -12.78 -3.82
N PHE A 70 17.87 -14.05 -3.64
CA PHE A 70 16.92 -14.50 -2.60
C PHE A 70 17.44 -14.34 -1.16
N SER A 71 18.75 -14.26 -0.98
CA SER A 71 19.39 -14.06 0.33
C SER A 71 20.02 -12.68 0.49
N ALA A 72 19.86 -11.80 -0.52
CA ALA A 72 20.45 -10.48 -0.52
C ALA A 72 19.96 -9.66 0.68
N PRO A 73 20.80 -8.80 1.29
CA PRO A 73 20.41 -7.98 2.43
C PRO A 73 19.14 -7.16 2.20
N ILE A 74 18.91 -6.71 0.96
CA ILE A 74 17.73 -5.93 0.57
C ILE A 74 16.41 -6.65 0.85
N GLN A 75 16.40 -7.98 0.83
CA GLN A 75 15.20 -8.77 1.11
C GLN A 75 14.68 -8.48 2.52
N ARG A 76 15.56 -8.51 3.53
CA ARG A 76 15.19 -8.23 4.93
C ARG A 76 15.15 -6.73 5.25
N ALA A 77 15.84 -5.91 4.46
CA ALA A 77 15.87 -4.47 4.68
C ALA A 77 14.64 -3.74 4.12
N PHE A 78 14.02 -4.28 3.05
CA PHE A 78 12.89 -3.65 2.38
C PHE A 78 11.89 -4.67 1.82
N ASN A 79 12.28 -5.52 0.86
CA ASN A 79 11.31 -6.27 0.03
C ASN A 79 10.32 -7.13 0.82
N LEU A 80 10.79 -7.87 1.83
CA LEU A 80 9.95 -8.77 2.62
C LEU A 80 9.24 -8.07 3.78
N THR A 81 9.45 -6.76 3.95
CA THR A 81 8.94 -5.97 5.07
C THR A 81 7.71 -5.18 4.66
N VAL A 82 6.89 -4.77 5.64
CA VAL A 82 5.67 -3.98 5.41
C VAL A 82 5.91 -2.70 4.60
N LEU A 83 7.14 -2.15 4.62
CA LEU A 83 7.50 -0.94 3.87
C LEU A 83 7.39 -1.08 2.36
N ALA A 84 7.51 -2.28 1.80
CA ALA A 84 7.40 -2.52 0.37
C ALA A 84 5.94 -2.60 -0.11
N HIS A 85 4.97 -2.48 0.80
CA HIS A 85 3.59 -2.85 0.56
C HIS A 85 2.61 -1.70 0.80
N ASN A 86 1.50 -1.71 0.06
CA ASN A 86 0.43 -0.73 0.20
C ASN A 86 -0.53 -1.16 1.31
N THR A 87 -0.12 -1.08 2.58
CA THR A 87 -0.92 -1.49 3.75
C THR A 87 -0.66 -0.57 4.94
N VAL A 88 -1.20 -0.89 6.11
CA VAL A 88 -0.93 -0.15 7.35
C VAL A 88 0.20 -0.79 8.14
N MET A 89 1.18 0.04 8.51
CA MET A 89 2.22 -0.27 9.47
C MET A 89 1.85 0.31 10.85
N VAL A 90 2.07 -0.47 11.91
CA VAL A 90 1.75 -0.08 13.30
C VAL A 90 3.03 0.14 14.09
N ASP A 91 3.12 1.27 14.78
CA ASP A 91 4.24 1.65 15.66
C ASP A 91 5.62 1.53 15.00
N ARG A 92 5.67 1.66 13.66
CA ARG A 92 6.88 1.49 12.83
C ARG A 92 7.49 0.10 12.95
N GLN A 93 6.66 -0.92 13.22
CA GLN A 93 7.07 -2.31 13.31
C GLN A 93 6.56 -3.09 12.11
N ASP A 94 7.26 -4.17 11.79
CA ASP A 94 6.83 -5.09 10.76
C ASP A 94 5.65 -5.95 11.22
N GLN A 95 4.87 -6.49 10.27
CA GLN A 95 3.79 -7.41 10.60
C GLN A 95 4.34 -8.73 11.15
N ARG A 96 3.61 -9.34 12.07
CA ARG A 96 3.94 -10.70 12.54
C ARG A 96 3.66 -11.72 11.45
N ARG A 97 4.43 -12.81 11.48
CA ARG A 97 4.15 -14.00 10.68
C ARG A 97 2.85 -14.66 11.18
N ILE A 98 1.93 -14.95 10.27
CA ILE A 98 0.65 -15.62 10.57
C ILE A 98 0.62 -17.02 9.96
N ASP A 99 0.04 -17.98 10.67
CA ASP A 99 0.02 -19.41 10.31
C ASP A 99 -1.16 -19.80 9.41
N ARG A 100 -2.06 -18.85 9.14
CA ARG A 100 -3.25 -19.06 8.34
C ARG A 100 -3.69 -17.74 7.69
N PRO A 101 -4.34 -17.78 6.52
CA PRO A 101 -4.78 -16.58 5.83
C PRO A 101 -5.72 -15.71 6.68
N LEU A 102 -5.75 -14.42 6.37
CA LEU A 102 -6.84 -13.56 6.80
C LEU A 102 -8.14 -13.95 6.09
N VAL A 103 -9.26 -13.75 6.79
CA VAL A 103 -10.56 -14.23 6.31
C VAL A 103 -11.26 -13.11 5.55
N VAL A 104 -11.79 -13.45 4.37
CA VAL A 104 -12.80 -12.61 3.69
C VAL A 104 -14.10 -12.71 4.49
N THR A 105 -14.48 -11.62 5.14
CA THR A 105 -15.65 -11.57 6.02
C THR A 105 -16.90 -11.10 5.30
N GLU A 106 -16.75 -10.44 4.16
CA GLU A 106 -17.85 -10.03 3.30
C GLU A 106 -17.40 -9.98 1.84
N PHE A 107 -18.26 -10.44 0.93
CA PHE A 107 -18.11 -10.29 -0.52
C PHE A 107 -19.49 -10.03 -1.12
N LYS A 108 -19.65 -8.98 -1.93
CA LYS A 108 -20.92 -8.64 -2.57
C LYS A 108 -20.74 -8.28 -4.02
N GLU A 109 -21.65 -8.80 -4.84
CA GLU A 109 -21.82 -8.41 -6.22
C GLU A 109 -23.09 -7.57 -6.41
N LEU A 110 -22.95 -6.25 -6.37
CA LEU A 110 -24.04 -5.30 -6.61
C LEU A 110 -24.01 -4.83 -8.07
N PRO A 111 -25.14 -4.47 -8.69
CA PRO A 111 -25.20 -4.18 -10.13
C PRO A 111 -24.10 -3.24 -10.68
N SER A 112 -23.74 -2.19 -9.94
CA SER A 112 -22.72 -1.20 -10.33
C SER A 112 -21.49 -1.16 -9.42
N CYS A 113 -21.37 -2.08 -8.47
CA CYS A 113 -20.32 -2.07 -7.45
C CYS A 113 -19.99 -3.48 -6.99
N ARG A 114 -18.70 -3.81 -6.88
CA ARG A 114 -18.25 -5.04 -6.24
C ARG A 114 -17.53 -4.69 -4.96
N THR A 115 -17.81 -5.40 -3.87
CA THR A 115 -17.19 -5.13 -2.56
C THR A 115 -16.58 -6.38 -1.97
N VAL A 116 -15.43 -6.24 -1.31
CA VAL A 116 -14.82 -7.28 -0.47
C VAL A 116 -14.33 -6.66 0.83
N THR A 117 -14.47 -7.39 1.93
CA THR A 117 -13.86 -7.03 3.22
C THR A 117 -13.04 -8.20 3.74
N MET A 118 -11.80 -7.92 4.10
CA MET A 118 -10.90 -8.87 4.76
C MET A 118 -10.47 -8.30 6.10
N ALA A 119 -10.36 -9.14 7.13
CA ALA A 119 -10.08 -8.68 8.48
C ALA A 119 -9.18 -9.61 9.29
N ASP A 120 -8.36 -8.98 10.14
CA ASP A 120 -7.77 -9.60 11.32
C ASP A 120 -8.53 -9.14 12.57
N ARG A 121 -9.46 -9.98 13.01
CA ARG A 121 -10.28 -9.73 14.22
C ARG A 121 -9.66 -10.26 15.50
N GLN A 122 -8.44 -10.79 15.42
CA GLN A 122 -7.77 -11.47 16.54
C GLN A 122 -6.43 -10.83 16.93
N GLY A 123 -5.97 -9.79 16.22
CA GLY A 123 -4.66 -9.17 16.48
C GLY A 123 -3.49 -10.13 16.23
N ARG A 124 -3.61 -10.95 15.18
CA ARG A 124 -2.56 -11.87 14.73
C ARG A 124 -1.45 -11.12 14.00
N VAL A 125 -1.80 -10.10 13.22
CA VAL A 125 -0.86 -9.28 12.44
C VAL A 125 -0.07 -8.35 13.36
N TYR A 126 -0.75 -7.65 14.28
CA TYR A 126 -0.15 -6.83 15.33
C TYR A 126 -0.84 -7.06 16.67
N ASP A 127 -0.07 -7.06 17.75
CA ASP A 127 -0.60 -7.30 19.10
C ASP A 127 -1.59 -6.24 19.54
N GLY A 128 -2.77 -6.67 19.97
CA GLY A 128 -3.79 -5.76 20.50
C GLY A 128 -4.33 -4.76 19.47
N VAL A 129 -4.12 -5.02 18.17
CA VAL A 129 -4.68 -4.21 17.07
C VAL A 129 -5.59 -5.06 16.23
N LEU A 130 -6.84 -4.63 16.08
CA LEU A 130 -7.78 -5.21 15.12
C LEU A 130 -7.70 -4.43 13.82
N MET A 131 -7.72 -5.13 12.70
CA MET A 131 -7.55 -4.54 11.38
C MET A 131 -8.60 -5.06 10.41
N MET A 132 -9.10 -4.20 9.55
CA MET A 132 -10.03 -4.55 8.50
C MET A 132 -9.82 -3.64 7.31
N ARG A 133 -9.82 -4.22 6.11
CA ARG A 133 -9.79 -3.45 4.87
C ARG A 133 -10.98 -3.84 4.00
N SER A 134 -11.79 -2.84 3.66
CA SER A 134 -12.95 -2.96 2.80
C SER A 134 -12.69 -2.24 1.49
N ILE A 135 -12.80 -2.96 0.39
CA ILE A 135 -12.60 -2.43 -0.96
C ILE A 135 -13.92 -2.45 -1.69
N ALA A 136 -14.24 -1.36 -2.38
CA ALA A 136 -15.34 -1.27 -3.32
C ALA A 136 -14.84 -0.78 -4.68
N VAL A 137 -15.15 -1.50 -5.76
CA VAL A 137 -14.78 -1.10 -7.12
C VAL A 137 -16.02 -0.78 -7.93
N THR A 138 -15.97 0.35 -8.63
CA THR A 138 -16.94 0.79 -9.66
C THR A 138 -16.23 0.92 -11.01
N PRO A 139 -16.94 1.18 -12.11
CA PRO A 139 -16.28 1.48 -13.39
C PRO A 139 -15.34 2.69 -13.33
N ASP A 140 -15.55 3.61 -12.37
CA ASP A 140 -14.88 4.90 -12.34
C ASP A 140 -13.80 5.02 -11.25
N TYR A 141 -13.93 4.28 -10.15
CA TYR A 141 -13.01 4.39 -9.02
C TYR A 141 -12.92 3.12 -8.17
N CYS A 142 -11.84 3.04 -7.38
CA CYS A 142 -11.68 2.12 -6.26
C CYS A 142 -11.79 2.92 -4.96
N LEU A 143 -12.71 2.53 -4.07
CA LEU A 143 -12.81 3.03 -2.72
C LEU A 143 -12.10 2.05 -1.78
N ASP A 144 -11.17 2.56 -0.99
CA ASP A 144 -10.44 1.83 0.04
C ASP A 144 -10.81 2.39 1.42
N LEU A 145 -11.39 1.55 2.27
CA LEU A 145 -11.63 1.84 3.67
C LEU A 145 -10.79 0.90 4.53
N TYR A 146 -9.71 1.45 5.12
CA TYR A 146 -8.85 0.75 6.05
C TYR A 146 -9.18 1.17 7.48
N GLN A 147 -9.69 0.25 8.28
CA GLN A 147 -10.04 0.47 9.68
C GLN A 147 -9.06 -0.27 10.59
N VAL A 148 -8.55 0.47 11.56
CA VAL A 148 -7.70 -0.04 12.64
C VAL A 148 -8.32 0.34 13.98
N ARG A 149 -8.12 -0.51 14.98
CA ARG A 149 -8.58 -0.27 16.35
C ARG A 149 -7.68 -0.94 17.36
N SER A 150 -7.40 -0.25 18.44
CA SER A 150 -6.60 -0.68 19.58
C SER A 150 -7.13 -0.06 20.88
N ASP A 151 -6.85 -0.68 22.02
CA ASP A 151 -7.29 -0.16 23.33
C ASP A 151 -6.34 0.93 23.88
N VAL A 152 -5.14 1.02 23.33
CA VAL A 152 -4.11 2.00 23.67
C VAL A 152 -3.82 2.88 22.47
N GLU A 153 -3.29 4.07 22.70
CA GLU A 153 -2.88 4.92 21.58
C GLU A 153 -1.69 4.31 20.83
N ARG A 154 -1.76 4.30 19.50
CA ARG A 154 -0.77 3.73 18.58
C ARG A 154 -0.47 4.71 17.45
N THR A 155 0.65 4.50 16.76
CA THR A 155 0.97 5.18 15.51
C THR A 155 0.62 4.28 14.33
N TYR A 156 -0.10 4.81 13.36
CA TYR A 156 -0.50 4.10 12.14
C TYR A 156 0.01 4.84 10.92
N ASP A 157 0.76 4.12 10.08
CA ASP A 157 1.28 4.61 8.81
C ASP A 157 0.56 3.86 7.68
N TRP A 158 -0.36 4.53 6.97
CA TRP A 158 -0.93 3.98 5.73
C TRP A 158 0.02 4.23 4.57
N LEU A 159 0.56 3.16 3.99
CA LEU A 159 1.62 3.21 2.98
C LEU A 159 1.04 3.08 1.57
N VAL A 160 1.64 3.81 0.62
CA VAL A 160 1.33 3.68 -0.81
C VAL A 160 2.56 3.92 -1.69
N HIS A 161 2.67 3.11 -2.74
CA HIS A 161 3.74 3.12 -3.75
C HIS A 161 3.19 3.44 -5.13
N PRO A 162 3.32 4.70 -5.59
CA PRO A 162 2.95 5.08 -6.94
C PRO A 162 3.75 4.33 -8.01
N ARG A 163 3.06 3.73 -8.98
CA ARG A 163 3.64 3.41 -10.29
C ARG A 163 3.49 4.63 -11.18
N SER A 164 4.59 5.33 -11.45
CA SER A 164 4.59 6.62 -12.12
C SER A 164 5.81 6.79 -13.02
N ASP A 165 5.64 7.51 -14.12
CA ASP A 165 6.73 7.90 -15.03
C ASP A 165 7.56 9.08 -14.50
N GLY A 166 7.08 9.73 -13.44
CA GLY A 166 7.76 10.85 -12.78
C GLY A 166 7.27 11.07 -11.35
N PRO A 167 7.66 12.18 -10.70
CA PRO A 167 7.26 12.45 -9.32
C PRO A 167 5.75 12.59 -9.19
N ALA A 168 5.20 12.02 -8.12
CA ALA A 168 3.83 12.26 -7.70
C ALA A 168 3.68 13.72 -7.23
N ARG A 169 2.55 14.32 -7.60
CA ARG A 169 2.15 15.66 -7.21
C ARG A 169 1.33 15.60 -5.93
N CYS A 170 1.62 16.53 -5.03
CA CYS A 170 0.96 16.70 -3.75
C CYS A 170 1.07 18.18 -3.37
N ASP A 171 -0.05 18.83 -3.04
CA ASP A 171 -0.09 20.24 -2.66
C ASP A 171 0.27 20.41 -1.17
N LEU A 172 1.42 19.87 -0.77
CA LEU A 172 1.97 19.99 0.58
C LEU A 172 3.41 20.51 0.53
N ASP A 173 3.71 21.41 1.46
CA ASP A 173 5.05 21.93 1.67
C ASP A 173 5.87 20.97 2.54
N PHE A 174 6.59 20.07 1.89
CA PHE A 174 7.44 19.11 2.56
C PHE A 174 8.72 19.75 3.11
N SER A 175 9.02 19.46 4.37
CA SER A 175 10.30 19.79 5.00
C SER A 175 11.11 18.51 5.23
N GLN A 176 12.43 18.61 5.11
CA GLN A 176 13.31 17.47 5.37
C GLN A 176 13.07 16.97 6.80
N ALA A 177 12.78 15.68 6.93
CA ALA A 177 12.61 15.04 8.22
C ALA A 177 13.84 14.17 8.47
N PRO A 178 14.39 14.12 9.69
CA PRO A 178 15.29 13.04 10.03
C PRO A 178 14.53 11.71 9.81
N PRO A 179 15.19 10.63 9.38
CA PRO A 179 14.58 9.31 9.48
C PRO A 179 14.17 9.15 10.95
N SER A 180 12.86 9.09 11.21
CA SER A 180 12.34 9.22 12.58
C SER A 180 13.04 8.23 13.51
N GLY A 181 13.63 8.74 14.60
CA GLY A 181 14.66 8.06 15.40
C GLY A 181 14.28 6.72 16.04
N GLU A 182 15.36 6.08 16.51
CA GLU A 182 15.57 4.81 17.23
C GLU A 182 14.34 3.90 17.50
N GLY A 183 14.45 2.68 16.98
CA GLY A 183 13.47 1.60 17.04
C GLY A 183 13.74 0.64 15.87
N GLU A 184 14.10 -0.60 16.17
CA GLU A 184 14.67 -1.59 15.26
C GLU A 184 13.76 -1.87 14.04
N LEU A 185 14.34 -1.72 12.83
CA LEU A 185 13.81 -1.96 11.48
C LEU A 185 12.93 -0.87 10.79
N SER A 186 13.45 -0.41 9.64
CA SER A 186 12.82 -0.43 8.30
C SER A 186 13.01 0.86 7.50
N TRP A 187 12.93 2.06 8.10
CA TRP A 187 13.17 3.32 7.34
C TRP A 187 14.62 3.51 6.88
N ALA A 188 15.56 2.71 7.40
CA ALA A 188 16.97 2.78 7.00
C ALA A 188 17.20 2.42 5.52
N ALA A 189 16.29 1.65 4.91
CA ALA A 189 16.33 1.35 3.49
C ALA A 189 15.87 2.54 2.62
N LEU A 190 15.32 3.60 3.22
CA LEU A 190 14.73 4.73 2.52
C LEU A 190 15.65 5.95 2.52
N ARG A 191 15.54 6.80 1.49
CA ARG A 191 16.25 8.08 1.37
C ARG A 191 15.28 9.24 1.20
N ASN A 192 15.81 10.46 1.28
CA ASN A 192 15.09 11.70 1.01
C ASN A 192 13.77 11.84 1.79
N VAL A 193 13.78 11.36 3.04
CA VAL A 193 12.60 11.41 3.90
C VAL A 193 12.25 12.87 4.20
N ALA A 194 11.01 13.23 3.89
CA ALA A 194 10.44 14.54 4.14
C ALA A 194 9.04 14.40 4.72
N SER A 195 8.60 15.39 5.48
CA SER A 195 7.29 15.38 6.13
C SER A 195 6.56 16.70 5.95
N ALA A 196 5.23 16.62 5.90
CA ALA A 196 4.33 17.75 5.94
C ALA A 196 3.17 17.45 6.90
N ALA A 197 2.75 18.45 7.68
CA ALA A 197 1.55 18.36 8.50
C ALA A 197 0.31 18.54 7.63
N VAL A 198 -0.76 17.82 7.98
CA VAL A 198 -2.05 17.88 7.29
C VAL A 198 -3.14 18.00 8.36
N ASP A 199 -3.99 19.02 8.22
CA ASP A 199 -5.17 19.16 9.06
C ASP A 199 -6.20 18.06 8.75
N ALA A 200 -7.30 17.98 9.50
CA ALA A 200 -8.29 16.90 9.40
C ALA A 200 -9.02 16.74 8.04
N GLY A 201 -8.66 17.54 7.01
CA GLY A 201 -9.25 17.56 5.68
C GLY A 201 -8.68 16.54 4.68
N GLY A 202 -7.57 15.86 5.00
CA GLY A 202 -6.95 14.88 4.10
C GLY A 202 -5.98 15.48 3.08
N VAL A 203 -5.48 14.64 2.17
CA VAL A 203 -4.51 15.00 1.12
C VAL A 203 -4.92 14.39 -0.21
N THR A 204 -4.64 15.11 -1.31
CA THR A 204 -4.70 14.57 -2.66
C THR A 204 -3.29 14.32 -3.19
N LEU A 205 -3.04 13.10 -3.62
CA LEU A 205 -1.87 12.69 -4.39
C LEU A 205 -2.29 12.44 -5.85
N SER A 206 -1.43 12.76 -6.80
CA SER A 206 -1.66 12.38 -8.19
C SER A 206 -0.37 12.06 -8.93
N TRP A 207 -0.43 11.12 -9.88
CA TRP A 207 0.73 10.74 -10.67
C TRP A 207 0.31 10.24 -12.05
N THR A 208 1.28 10.11 -12.96
CA THR A 208 1.01 9.92 -14.38
C THR A 208 1.72 8.69 -14.93
N GLN A 209 1.02 7.96 -15.81
CA GLN A 209 1.61 6.92 -16.68
C GLN A 209 1.10 7.10 -18.11
N ASP A 210 1.99 7.23 -19.08
CA ASP A 210 1.68 7.44 -20.51
C ASP A 210 0.67 8.59 -20.76
N GLY A 211 0.79 9.68 -20.00
CA GLY A 211 -0.11 10.83 -20.09
C GLY A 211 -1.49 10.65 -19.45
N VAL A 212 -1.79 9.50 -18.84
CA VAL A 212 -2.99 9.28 -18.02
C VAL A 212 -2.69 9.61 -16.58
N VAL A 213 -3.58 10.34 -15.91
CA VAL A 213 -3.43 10.74 -14.51
C VAL A 213 -4.25 9.83 -13.60
N PHE A 214 -3.63 9.33 -12.53
CA PHE A 214 -4.31 8.73 -11.39
C PHE A 214 -4.35 9.72 -10.24
N ARG A 215 -5.52 9.85 -9.62
CA ARG A 215 -5.76 10.69 -8.45
C ARG A 215 -6.11 9.79 -7.28
N LEU A 216 -5.47 10.03 -6.14
CA LEU A 216 -5.71 9.36 -4.88
C LEU A 216 -6.04 10.42 -3.82
N ASP A 217 -7.24 10.36 -3.28
CA ASP A 217 -7.65 11.18 -2.14
C ASP A 217 -7.62 10.33 -0.87
N VAL A 218 -6.94 10.82 0.18
CA VAL A 218 -6.79 10.13 1.46
C VAL A 218 -7.25 11.04 2.59
N ALA A 219 -8.14 10.54 3.43
CA ALA A 219 -8.62 11.26 4.61
C ALA A 219 -8.88 10.31 5.78
N THR A 220 -8.61 10.79 6.99
CA THR A 220 -8.84 10.03 8.24
C THR A 220 -9.80 10.75 9.20
N GLY A 221 -10.13 12.02 8.92
CA GLY A 221 -10.84 12.89 9.86
C GLY A 221 -9.99 13.33 11.07
N LEU A 222 -8.70 12.96 11.10
CA LEU A 222 -7.72 13.34 12.12
C LEU A 222 -6.63 14.20 11.49
N ALA A 223 -6.00 15.04 12.31
CA ALA A 223 -4.73 15.65 11.93
C ALA A 223 -3.68 14.55 11.71
N ALA A 224 -2.84 14.73 10.70
CA ALA A 224 -1.91 13.73 10.24
C ALA A 224 -0.56 14.33 9.88
N THR A 225 0.43 13.45 9.72
CA THR A 225 1.71 13.78 9.07
C THR A 225 1.83 12.95 7.82
N VAL A 226 1.99 13.60 6.67
CA VAL A 226 2.32 12.90 5.43
C VAL A 226 3.84 12.82 5.33
N LEU A 227 4.35 11.60 5.17
CA LEU A 227 5.74 11.34 4.86
C LEU A 227 5.87 11.05 3.38
N ARG A 228 6.94 11.58 2.78
CA ARG A 228 7.42 11.22 1.45
C ARG A 228 8.83 10.70 1.59
N ALA A 229 9.15 9.59 0.94
CA ALA A 229 10.49 9.02 0.92
C ALA A 229 10.74 8.30 -0.40
N GLU A 230 12.00 7.92 -0.64
CA GLU A 230 12.39 7.10 -1.77
C GLU A 230 12.86 5.73 -1.31
N TRP A 231 12.47 4.68 -2.03
CA TRP A 231 13.01 3.32 -1.91
C TRP A 231 13.90 3.00 -3.12
N PRO A 232 14.92 2.13 -2.97
CA PRO A 232 15.87 1.84 -4.04
C PRO A 232 15.28 0.94 -5.14
N VAL A 233 15.40 1.31 -6.42
CA VAL A 233 14.99 0.40 -7.52
C VAL A 233 15.94 -0.80 -7.62
N ALA A 234 17.24 -0.56 -7.44
CA ALA A 234 18.27 -1.58 -7.28
C ALA A 234 18.93 -1.45 -5.90
N SER A 235 19.30 -2.56 -5.25
CA SER A 235 19.74 -2.59 -3.83
C SER A 235 20.94 -1.68 -3.50
N ASP A 236 21.76 -1.33 -4.50
CA ASP A 236 22.91 -0.43 -4.38
C ASP A 236 22.60 1.03 -4.79
N TRP A 237 21.34 1.34 -5.10
CA TRP A 237 20.86 2.64 -5.61
C TRP A 237 21.39 3.03 -7.00
N SER A 238 22.00 2.12 -7.75
CA SER A 238 22.53 2.39 -9.10
C SER A 238 21.47 2.85 -10.10
N GLU A 239 20.22 2.42 -9.90
CA GLU A 239 19.06 2.81 -10.72
C GLU A 239 18.22 3.93 -10.08
N GLY A 240 18.75 4.59 -9.04
CA GLY A 240 18.03 5.63 -8.29
C GLY A 240 16.93 5.08 -7.38
N GLY A 241 16.05 5.98 -6.95
CA GLY A 241 14.93 5.68 -6.08
C GLY A 241 13.58 5.99 -6.70
N ARG A 242 12.53 5.36 -6.17
CA ARG A 242 11.13 5.66 -6.49
C ARG A 242 10.38 6.09 -5.24
N GLU A 243 9.39 6.94 -5.42
CA GLU A 243 8.66 7.52 -4.30
C GLU A 243 7.75 6.49 -3.61
N MET A 244 7.63 6.66 -2.30
CA MET A 244 6.56 6.12 -1.48
C MET A 244 6.01 7.22 -0.59
N PHE A 245 4.75 7.07 -0.19
CA PHE A 245 4.10 7.95 0.77
C PHE A 245 3.60 7.16 1.97
N ALA A 246 3.64 7.80 3.14
CA ALA A 246 2.95 7.31 4.33
C ALA A 246 2.03 8.40 4.88
N TYR A 247 0.77 8.06 5.12
CA TYR A 247 -0.17 8.92 5.82
C TYR A 247 -0.20 8.50 7.30
N ARG A 248 0.49 9.26 8.15
CA ARG A 248 0.68 8.94 9.56
C ARG A 248 -0.37 9.59 10.44
N VAL A 249 -1.05 8.78 11.24
CA VAL A 249 -1.94 9.24 12.32
C VAL A 249 -1.59 8.59 13.65
N ARG A 250 -2.02 9.23 14.73
CA ARG A 250 -1.91 8.70 16.09
C ARG A 250 -3.30 8.68 16.71
N CYS A 251 -3.80 7.49 17.00
CA CYS A 251 -5.15 7.28 17.50
C CYS A 251 -5.28 5.94 18.23
N ARG A 252 -6.49 5.64 18.72
CA ARG A 252 -6.85 4.37 19.33
C ARG A 252 -7.63 3.54 18.33
#